data_AF-A0A330HTD1-F1
#
_entry.id   AF-A0A330HTD1-F1
#
_cell.length_a   1.000
_cell.length_b   1.000
_cell.length_c   1.000
_cell.angle_alpha   90.00
_cell.angle_beta   90.00
_cell.angle_gamma   90.00
#
_symmetry.space_group_name_H-M   'P 1'
#
loop_
_entity.id
_entity.type
_entity.pdbx_description
1 polymer ?
#
loop_
_entity_poly.entity_id
_entity_poly.type
_entity_poly.pdbx_seq_one_letter_code
_entity_poly.pdbx_strand_id
1 'polypeptide(L)'
;MRKLSFVSLCLDFVWVNAAVVLVDRLFPGIAETVLGQPASWAARQTLSLVLLAAMRGANASIGEWLLGYARTEQPGRRQWANLLLGTLGFASGIWYLLRLTEPGDATPFLFMVEDTPLKLAAVAIFSACYSWCGAMLLRFEPRAKFYNVLLFVSILPLTAINVIFSRDAMVATMVARAASQGQSFPVEKAEVYIRVSLYFTVLLVAIMLALLYFCRERPAAEKPLEGAQGGSA
;
A
#
# COMPACT_ATOMS: atom_id res chain seq x y z
N MET A 1 -17.10 -11.45 13.75
CA MET A 1 -16.54 -12.43 12.78
C MET A 1 -16.78 -12.06 11.32
N ARG A 2 -18.03 -11.85 10.84
CA ARG A 2 -18.30 -11.52 9.41
C ARG A 2 -17.46 -10.38 8.81
N LYS A 3 -17.22 -9.29 9.56
CA LYS A 3 -16.40 -8.14 9.09
C LYS A 3 -14.93 -8.51 8.86
N LEU A 4 -14.34 -9.34 9.72
CA LEU A 4 -12.94 -9.78 9.58
C LEU A 4 -12.76 -10.73 8.40
N SER A 5 -13.73 -11.63 8.18
CA SER A 5 -13.73 -12.51 7.00
C SER A 5 -13.81 -11.71 5.70
N PHE A 6 -14.62 -10.65 5.67
CA PHE A 6 -14.68 -9.75 4.51
C PHE A 6 -13.36 -9.01 4.28
N VAL A 7 -12.76 -8.43 5.32
CA VAL A 7 -11.46 -7.74 5.21
C VAL A 7 -10.37 -8.71 4.75
N SER A 8 -10.36 -9.94 5.29
CA SER A 8 -9.46 -11.01 4.87
C SER A 8 -9.61 -11.31 3.37
N LEU A 9 -10.85 -11.41 2.87
CA LEU A 9 -11.13 -11.63 1.44
C LEU A 9 -10.62 -10.46 0.58
N CYS A 10 -10.82 -9.22 1.02
CA CYS A 10 -10.31 -8.04 0.32
C CYS A 10 -8.78 -8.03 0.27
N LEU A 11 -8.09 -8.35 1.37
CA LEU A 11 -6.62 -8.41 1.42
C LEU A 11 -6.08 -9.48 0.46
N ASP A 12 -6.71 -10.66 0.43
CA ASP A 12 -6.33 -11.73 -0.49
C ASP A 12 -6.56 -11.34 -1.95
N PHE A 13 -7.69 -10.70 -2.26
CA PHE A 13 -7.97 -10.23 -3.61
C PHE A 13 -6.95 -9.18 -4.07
N VAL A 14 -6.63 -8.20 -3.23
CA VAL A 14 -5.63 -7.17 -3.54
C VAL A 14 -4.26 -7.81 -3.80
N TRP A 15 -3.85 -8.76 -2.98
CA TRP A 15 -2.59 -9.48 -3.16
C TRP A 15 -2.55 -10.31 -4.45
N VAL A 16 -3.58 -11.13 -4.69
CA VAL A 16 -3.66 -11.97 -5.90
C VAL A 16 -3.72 -11.12 -7.15
N ASN A 17 -4.52 -10.06 -7.14
CA ASN A 17 -4.62 -9.15 -8.28
C ASN A 17 -3.25 -8.49 -8.57
N ALA A 18 -2.52 -8.08 -7.53
CA ALA A 18 -1.18 -7.55 -7.69
C ALA A 18 -0.20 -8.56 -8.27
N ALA A 19 -0.23 -9.81 -7.81
CA ALA A 19 0.60 -10.87 -8.36
C ALA A 19 0.29 -11.12 -9.85
N VAL A 20 -0.99 -11.18 -10.22
CA VAL A 20 -1.43 -11.33 -11.62
C VAL A 20 -0.92 -10.18 -12.49
N VAL A 21 -1.08 -8.93 -12.04
CA VAL A 21 -0.64 -7.76 -12.78
C VAL A 21 0.89 -7.71 -12.89
N LEU A 22 1.62 -8.04 -11.83
CA LEU A 22 3.08 -8.09 -11.86
C LEU A 22 3.60 -9.19 -12.79
N VAL A 23 3.00 -10.38 -12.77
CA VAL A 23 3.41 -11.49 -13.66
C VAL A 23 3.17 -11.11 -15.12
N ASP A 24 2.01 -10.54 -15.45
CA ASP A 24 1.69 -10.11 -16.80
C ASP A 24 2.65 -9.02 -17.31
N ARG A 25 3.19 -8.18 -16.42
CA ARG A 25 4.13 -7.11 -16.77
C ARG A 25 5.60 -7.51 -16.78
N LEU A 26 6.02 -8.37 -15.86
CA LEU A 26 7.41 -8.85 -15.78
C LEU A 26 7.69 -9.93 -16.84
N PHE A 27 6.64 -10.64 -17.27
CA PHE A 27 6.70 -11.64 -18.32
C PHE A 27 5.64 -11.34 -19.39
N PRO A 28 5.78 -10.22 -20.13
CA PRO A 28 4.83 -9.83 -21.18
C PRO A 28 4.64 -10.92 -22.25
N GLY A 29 5.58 -11.87 -22.31
CA GLY A 29 5.49 -13.03 -23.17
C GLY A 29 4.37 -14.01 -22.88
N ILE A 30 3.86 -14.25 -21.66
CA ILE A 30 2.94 -15.41 -21.45
C ILE A 30 1.56 -15.17 -22.08
N ALA A 31 0.97 -13.99 -21.87
CA ALA A 31 -0.30 -13.65 -22.50
C ALA A 31 -0.13 -13.38 -24.00
N GLU A 32 0.93 -12.67 -24.42
CA GLU A 32 1.16 -12.39 -25.84
C GLU A 32 1.53 -13.65 -26.65
N THR A 33 2.28 -14.60 -26.09
CA THR A 33 2.63 -15.86 -26.78
C THR A 33 1.43 -16.80 -26.94
N VAL A 34 0.45 -16.75 -26.03
CA VAL A 34 -0.73 -17.64 -26.07
C VAL A 34 -1.94 -16.98 -26.73
N LEU A 35 -2.14 -15.67 -26.55
CA LEU A 35 -3.33 -14.93 -26.99
C LEU A 35 -3.05 -13.94 -28.12
N GLY A 36 -1.79 -13.71 -28.49
CA GLY A 36 -1.38 -12.77 -29.55
C GLY A 36 -1.59 -11.28 -29.21
N GLN A 37 -2.01 -10.98 -27.98
CA GLN A 37 -2.31 -9.63 -27.50
C GLN A 37 -2.20 -9.58 -25.96
N PRO A 38 -1.95 -8.41 -25.35
CA PRO A 38 -1.93 -8.27 -23.90
C PRO A 38 -3.29 -8.64 -23.30
N ALA A 39 -3.27 -9.26 -22.11
CA ALA A 39 -4.50 -9.66 -21.43
C ALA A 39 -5.40 -8.44 -21.16
N SER A 40 -6.66 -8.52 -21.61
CA SER A 40 -7.63 -7.46 -21.34
C SER A 40 -7.84 -7.27 -19.84
N TRP A 41 -8.26 -6.08 -19.42
CA TRP A 41 -8.56 -5.80 -18.01
C TRP A 41 -9.56 -6.82 -17.44
N ALA A 42 -10.60 -7.16 -18.21
CA ALA A 42 -11.59 -8.15 -17.82
C ALA A 42 -10.96 -9.54 -17.61
N ALA A 43 -10.09 -9.98 -18.52
CA ALA A 43 -9.39 -11.27 -18.40
C ALA A 43 -8.49 -11.32 -17.15
N ARG A 44 -7.76 -10.23 -16.84
CA ARG A 44 -6.95 -10.13 -15.61
C ARG A 44 -7.81 -10.22 -14.35
N GLN A 45 -8.99 -9.59 -14.34
CA GLN A 45 -9.93 -9.67 -13.21
C GLN A 45 -10.49 -11.09 -13.06
N THR A 46 -10.91 -11.73 -14.15
CA THR A 46 -11.40 -13.12 -14.12
C THR A 46 -10.31 -14.06 -13.60
N LEU A 47 -9.08 -13.94 -14.08
CA LEU A 47 -7.96 -14.76 -13.60
C LEU A 47 -7.70 -14.53 -12.10
N SER A 48 -7.73 -13.27 -11.65
CA SER A 48 -7.58 -12.94 -10.23
C SER A 48 -8.66 -13.61 -9.37
N LEU A 49 -9.91 -13.64 -9.83
CA LEU A 49 -11.02 -14.30 -9.12
C LEU A 49 -10.87 -15.82 -9.10
N VAL A 50 -10.45 -16.43 -10.21
CA VAL A 50 -10.19 -17.88 -10.29
C VAL A 50 -9.06 -18.27 -9.33
N LEU A 51 -7.96 -17.54 -9.34
CA LEU A 51 -6.83 -17.78 -8.44
C LEU A 51 -7.21 -17.54 -6.98
N LEU A 52 -8.01 -16.50 -6.69
CA LEU A 52 -8.55 -16.26 -5.35
C LEU A 52 -9.40 -17.45 -4.88
N ALA A 53 -10.29 -17.95 -5.73
CA ALA A 53 -11.14 -19.11 -5.41
C ALA A 53 -10.29 -20.37 -5.18
N ALA A 54 -9.29 -20.64 -6.02
CA ALA A 54 -8.38 -21.77 -5.87
C ALA A 54 -7.56 -21.68 -4.57
N MET A 55 -6.99 -20.51 -4.28
CA MET A 55 -6.23 -20.24 -3.06
C MET A 55 -7.09 -20.44 -1.80
N ARG A 56 -8.34 -19.94 -1.82
CA ARG A 56 -9.31 -20.14 -0.74
C ARG A 56 -9.73 -21.60 -0.59
N GLY A 57 -9.93 -22.32 -1.71
CA GLY A 57 -10.22 -23.75 -1.71
C GLY A 57 -9.07 -24.59 -1.13
N ALA A 58 -7.83 -24.12 -1.26
CA ALA A 58 -6.63 -24.73 -0.68
C ALA A 58 -6.35 -24.30 0.77
N ASN A 59 -7.25 -23.55 1.43
CA ASN A 59 -7.05 -22.95 2.75
C ASN A 59 -5.81 -22.05 2.88
N ALA A 60 -5.34 -21.48 1.77
CA ALA A 60 -4.32 -20.44 1.78
C ALA A 60 -4.98 -19.07 1.87
N SER A 61 -4.56 -18.22 2.82
CA SER A 61 -5.05 -16.84 2.92
C SER A 61 -4.06 -15.96 3.66
N ILE A 62 -3.53 -14.96 2.96
CA ILE A 62 -2.68 -13.93 3.54
C ILE A 62 -3.52 -13.03 4.44
N GLY A 63 -4.76 -12.73 4.05
CA GLY A 63 -5.69 -11.97 4.86
C GLY A 63 -6.00 -12.64 6.20
N GLU A 64 -6.23 -13.96 6.23
CA GLU A 64 -6.40 -14.69 7.49
C GLU A 64 -5.12 -14.74 8.31
N TRP A 65 -3.97 -14.90 7.67
CA TRP A 65 -2.67 -14.85 8.35
C TRP A 65 -2.41 -13.47 9.00
N LEU A 66 -2.63 -12.37 8.26
CA LEU A 66 -2.46 -11.01 8.74
C LEU A 66 -3.44 -10.67 9.88
N LEU A 67 -4.69 -11.11 9.76
CA LEU A 67 -5.75 -10.84 10.72
C LEU A 67 -5.86 -11.88 11.85
N GLY A 68 -4.96 -12.87 11.89
CA GLY A 68 -5.03 -13.99 12.81
C GLY A 68 -5.16 -13.55 14.26
N TYR A 69 -4.41 -12.52 14.67
CA TYR A 69 -4.47 -11.97 16.01
C TYR A 69 -5.76 -11.20 16.31
N ALA A 70 -6.24 -10.42 15.33
CA ALA A 70 -7.53 -9.72 15.44
C ALA A 70 -8.70 -10.70 15.59
N ARG A 71 -8.59 -11.91 15.00
CA ARG A 71 -9.59 -12.97 15.12
C ARG A 71 -9.59 -13.62 16.51
N THR A 72 -8.43 -13.75 17.15
CA THR A 72 -8.29 -14.34 18.50
C THR A 72 -8.64 -13.38 19.62
N GLU A 73 -8.49 -12.07 19.40
CA GLU A 73 -8.80 -11.05 20.41
C GLU A 73 -10.31 -10.69 20.37
N GLN A 74 -11.03 -10.86 21.49
CA GLN A 74 -12.50 -10.70 21.60
C GLN A 74 -13.03 -9.30 21.19
N PRO A 75 -14.31 -9.20 20.75
CA PRO A 75 -14.92 -8.03 20.09
C PRO A 75 -15.17 -6.76 20.94
N GLY A 76 -14.59 -6.68 22.15
CA GLY A 76 -14.75 -5.52 23.05
C GLY A 76 -13.67 -4.44 22.93
N ARG A 77 -12.61 -4.65 22.15
CA ARG A 77 -11.48 -3.72 22.01
C ARG A 77 -11.55 -2.93 20.70
N ARG A 78 -11.20 -1.63 20.76
CA ARG A 78 -11.13 -0.73 19.60
C ARG A 78 -10.01 -1.18 18.64
N GLN A 79 -10.28 -2.18 17.81
CA GLN A 79 -9.35 -2.72 16.79
C GLN A 79 -9.48 -2.02 15.43
N TRP A 80 -10.56 -1.24 15.25
CA TRP A 80 -10.91 -0.64 13.96
C TRP A 80 -9.81 0.27 13.39
N ALA A 81 -9.03 0.95 14.25
CA ALA A 81 -7.93 1.81 13.82
C ALA A 81 -6.79 0.99 13.18
N ASN A 82 -6.37 -0.12 13.80
CA ASN A 82 -5.40 -1.06 13.22
C ASN A 82 -5.92 -1.66 11.91
N LEU A 83 -7.19 -2.05 11.87
CA LEU A 83 -7.78 -2.63 10.66
C LEU A 83 -7.84 -1.62 9.52
N LEU A 84 -8.27 -0.37 9.79
CA LEU A 84 -8.38 0.69 8.81
C LEU A 84 -6.99 1.09 8.28
N LEU A 85 -6.10 1.51 9.17
CA LEU A 85 -4.76 1.97 8.78
C LEU A 85 -3.90 0.85 8.24
N GLY A 86 -3.99 -0.36 8.81
CA GLY A 86 -3.24 -1.50 8.35
C GLY A 86 -3.67 -1.97 6.96
N THR A 87 -4.99 -2.02 6.70
CA THR A 87 -5.51 -2.38 5.36
C THR A 87 -5.16 -1.32 4.34
N LEU A 88 -5.31 -0.04 4.69
CA LEU A 88 -4.95 1.06 3.80
C LEU A 88 -3.44 1.07 3.53
N GLY A 89 -2.60 0.88 4.54
CA GLY A 89 -1.15 0.76 4.39
C GLY A 89 -0.75 -0.40 3.47
N PHE A 90 -1.29 -1.59 3.73
CA PHE A 90 -1.02 -2.78 2.93
C PHE A 90 -1.43 -2.60 1.47
N ALA A 91 -2.67 -2.19 1.24
CA ALA A 91 -3.25 -2.06 -0.09
C ALA A 91 -2.64 -0.90 -0.89
N SER A 92 -2.41 0.26 -0.25
CA SER A 92 -1.78 1.39 -0.92
C SER A 92 -0.35 1.08 -1.34
N GLY A 93 0.45 0.39 -0.51
CA GLY A 93 1.81 0.02 -0.91
C GLY A 93 1.81 -0.93 -2.11
N ILE A 94 0.89 -1.90 -2.14
CA ILE A 94 0.71 -2.79 -3.29
C ILE A 94 0.28 -1.99 -4.52
N TRP A 95 -0.68 -1.09 -4.35
CA TRP A 95 -1.16 -0.26 -5.46
C TRP A 95 -0.08 0.67 -6.00
N TYR A 96 0.75 1.27 -5.16
CA TYR A 96 1.88 2.10 -5.60
C TYR A 96 2.92 1.28 -6.36
N LEU A 97 3.22 0.07 -5.89
CA LEU A 97 4.12 -0.86 -6.58
C LEU A 97 3.59 -1.19 -7.98
N LEU A 98 2.28 -1.43 -8.12
CA LEU A 98 1.64 -1.67 -9.41
C LEU A 98 1.60 -0.38 -10.25
N ARG A 99 1.16 0.74 -9.71
CA ARG A 99 0.95 1.94 -10.50
C ARG A 99 2.25 2.47 -11.09
N LEU A 100 3.30 2.50 -10.28
CA LEU A 100 4.56 3.13 -10.66
C LEU A 100 5.50 2.18 -11.42
N THR A 101 5.10 0.93 -11.63
CA THR A 101 5.72 0.03 -12.60
C THR A 101 5.03 0.09 -13.98
N GLU A 102 3.99 0.92 -14.16
CA GLU A 102 3.43 1.19 -15.48
C GLU A 102 4.27 2.24 -16.22
N PRO A 103 4.72 1.95 -17.46
CA PRO A 103 5.42 2.93 -18.27
C PRO A 103 4.51 4.12 -18.60
N GLY A 104 5.00 5.35 -18.40
CA GLY A 104 4.30 6.57 -18.81
C GLY A 104 3.36 7.17 -17.77
N ASP A 105 3.33 6.65 -16.53
CA ASP A 105 2.47 7.23 -15.47
C ASP A 105 3.08 8.50 -14.83
N ALA A 106 4.27 8.90 -15.28
CA ALA A 106 4.93 10.22 -15.20
C ALA A 106 4.89 10.94 -13.84
N THR A 107 4.60 10.22 -12.76
CA THR A 107 4.47 10.77 -11.43
C THR A 107 5.88 10.92 -10.86
N PRO A 108 6.29 12.14 -10.48
CA PRO A 108 7.64 12.35 -9.97
C PRO A 108 7.80 11.69 -8.61
N PHE A 109 8.97 11.11 -8.39
CA PHE A 109 9.36 10.52 -7.12
C PHE A 109 10.81 10.85 -6.83
N LEU A 110 11.09 11.49 -5.68
CA LEU A 110 12.44 11.94 -5.31
C LEU A 110 13.09 12.77 -6.43
N PHE A 111 12.37 13.77 -6.96
CA PHE A 111 12.82 14.63 -8.07
C PHE A 111 12.92 13.94 -9.44
N MET A 112 12.78 12.61 -9.50
CA MET A 112 12.89 11.85 -10.75
C MET A 112 11.55 11.87 -11.47
N VAL A 113 11.50 12.58 -12.58
CA VAL A 113 10.34 12.66 -13.47
C VAL A 113 10.34 11.49 -14.44
N GLU A 114 11.50 11.23 -15.07
CA GLU A 114 11.68 10.17 -16.04
C GLU A 114 11.64 8.78 -15.40
N ASP A 115 11.13 7.80 -16.15
CA ASP A 115 11.08 6.40 -15.73
C ASP A 115 12.47 5.76 -15.87
N THR A 116 13.31 6.03 -14.88
CA THR A 116 14.65 5.44 -14.77
C THR A 116 14.63 4.18 -13.90
N PRO A 117 15.57 3.24 -14.11
CA PRO A 117 15.73 2.08 -13.23
C PRO A 117 15.88 2.45 -11.75
N LEU A 118 16.53 3.58 -11.46
CA LEU A 118 16.71 4.09 -10.11
C LEU A 118 15.39 4.56 -9.49
N LYS A 119 14.55 5.29 -10.25
CA LYS A 119 13.20 5.68 -9.82
C LYS A 119 12.35 4.45 -9.51
N LEU A 120 12.36 3.45 -10.41
CA LEU A 120 11.64 2.19 -10.22
C LEU A 120 12.07 1.47 -8.94
N ALA A 121 13.38 1.35 -8.69
CA ALA A 121 13.89 0.73 -7.48
C ALA A 121 13.49 1.49 -6.20
N ALA A 122 13.65 2.82 -6.20
CA ALA A 122 13.34 3.66 -5.05
C ALA A 122 11.84 3.59 -4.69
N VAL A 123 10.99 3.63 -5.72
CA VAL A 123 9.54 3.46 -5.57
C VAL A 123 9.18 2.06 -5.06
N ALA A 124 9.77 1.02 -5.62
CA ALA A 124 9.48 -0.35 -5.21
C ALA A 124 9.83 -0.57 -3.73
N ILE A 125 10.97 -0.05 -3.29
CA ILE A 125 11.39 -0.08 -1.89
C ILE A 125 10.40 0.70 -1.02
N PHE A 126 10.05 1.93 -1.40
CA PHE A 126 9.11 2.75 -0.65
C PHE A 126 7.73 2.08 -0.53
N SER A 127 7.24 1.51 -1.62
CA SER A 127 5.98 0.77 -1.71
C SER A 127 6.00 -0.49 -0.83
N ALA A 128 7.10 -1.24 -0.84
CA ALA A 128 7.29 -2.41 0.01
C ALA A 128 7.31 -2.03 1.49
N CYS A 129 8.03 -0.97 1.86
CA CYS A 129 8.03 -0.41 3.21
C CYS A 129 6.62 0.01 3.65
N TYR A 130 5.84 0.61 2.75
CA TYR A 130 4.47 1.03 3.00
C TYR A 130 3.55 -0.16 3.27
N SER A 131 3.62 -1.19 2.41
CA SER A 131 2.88 -2.43 2.59
C SER A 131 3.27 -3.17 3.86
N TRP A 132 4.58 -3.22 4.17
CA TRP A 132 5.10 -3.86 5.38
C TRP A 132 4.60 -3.18 6.66
N CYS A 133 4.63 -1.85 6.71
CA CYS A 133 4.13 -1.10 7.85
C CYS A 133 2.62 -1.33 8.09
N GLY A 134 1.84 -1.40 7.00
CA GLY A 134 0.42 -1.78 7.06
C GLY A 134 0.21 -3.20 7.59
N ALA A 135 1.00 -4.17 7.11
CA ALA A 135 0.97 -5.55 7.59
C ALA A 135 1.31 -5.66 9.09
N MET A 136 2.30 -4.90 9.57
CA MET A 136 2.65 -4.83 10.99
C MET A 136 1.49 -4.32 11.86
N LEU A 137 0.73 -3.31 11.39
CA LEU A 137 -0.46 -2.83 12.11
C LEU A 137 -1.58 -3.87 12.15
N LEU A 138 -1.83 -4.57 11.03
CA LEU A 138 -2.82 -5.65 10.96
C LEU A 138 -2.47 -6.80 11.90
N ARG A 139 -1.19 -7.09 12.03
CA ARG A 139 -0.66 -8.11 12.94
C ARG A 139 -0.52 -7.63 14.38
N PHE A 140 -0.73 -6.35 14.68
CA PHE A 140 -0.49 -5.76 16.01
C PHE A 140 0.96 -5.98 16.49
N GLU A 141 1.93 -5.95 15.57
CA GLU A 141 3.33 -6.19 15.94
C GLU A 141 3.85 -5.13 16.92
N PRO A 142 4.74 -5.50 17.86
CA PRO A 142 5.43 -4.53 18.71
C PRO A 142 6.19 -3.50 17.86
N ARG A 143 6.15 -2.23 18.27
CA ARG A 143 6.76 -1.09 17.56
C ARG A 143 6.13 -0.76 16.20
N ALA A 144 5.03 -1.41 15.80
CA ALA A 144 4.33 -1.09 14.55
C ALA A 144 3.96 0.39 14.46
N LYS A 145 3.55 1.03 15.56
CA LYS A 145 3.19 2.46 15.58
C LYS A 145 4.39 3.32 15.22
N PHE A 146 5.57 3.03 15.76
CA PHE A 146 6.78 3.79 15.48
C PHE A 146 7.17 3.75 14.00
N TYR A 147 7.20 2.56 13.40
CA TYR A 147 7.51 2.41 11.96
C TYR A 147 6.50 3.13 11.07
N ASN A 148 5.21 3.07 11.41
CA ASN A 148 4.16 3.77 10.66
C ASN A 148 4.24 5.30 10.83
N VAL A 149 4.60 5.81 12.01
CA VAL A 149 4.86 7.24 12.20
C VAL A 149 6.00 7.71 11.31
N LEU A 150 7.15 7.01 11.33
CA LEU A 150 8.30 7.35 10.50
C LEU A 150 7.91 7.40 9.02
N LEU A 151 7.20 6.38 8.56
CA LEU A 151 6.74 6.28 7.19
C LEU A 151 5.77 7.39 6.80
N PHE A 152 4.74 7.68 7.61
CA PHE A 152 3.77 8.74 7.28
C PHE A 152 4.39 10.14 7.33
N VAL A 153 5.27 10.39 8.31
CA VAL A 153 6.01 11.66 8.39
C VAL A 153 6.94 11.82 7.20
N SER A 154 7.55 10.74 6.69
CA SER A 154 8.42 10.79 5.51
C SER A 154 7.71 11.20 4.21
N ILE A 155 6.37 11.07 4.13
CA ILE A 155 5.60 11.53 2.97
C ILE A 155 5.70 13.05 2.82
N LEU A 156 5.68 13.81 3.92
CA LEU A 156 5.72 15.27 3.86
C LEU A 156 6.97 15.82 3.16
N PRO A 157 8.21 15.47 3.58
CA PRO A 157 9.41 15.93 2.90
C PRO A 157 9.45 15.41 1.46
N LEU A 158 9.03 14.16 1.19
CA LEU A 158 8.99 13.61 -0.18
C LEU A 158 8.06 14.40 -1.10
N THR A 159 6.85 14.72 -0.64
CA THR A 159 5.89 15.53 -1.40
C THR A 159 6.41 16.95 -1.58
N ALA A 160 6.99 17.57 -0.54
CA ALA A 160 7.58 18.91 -0.64
C ALA A 160 8.73 18.94 -1.65
N ILE A 161 9.61 17.95 -1.62
CA ILE A 161 10.69 17.71 -2.58
C ILE A 161 10.15 17.67 -4.01
N ASN A 162 9.16 16.81 -4.27
CA ASN A 162 8.56 16.70 -5.60
C ASN A 162 7.88 18.00 -6.06
N VAL A 163 7.23 18.73 -5.15
CA VAL A 163 6.58 19.99 -5.48
C VAL A 163 7.58 21.10 -5.78
N ILE A 164 8.66 21.23 -5.00
CA ILE A 164 9.63 22.32 -5.13
C ILE A 164 10.45 22.18 -6.42
N PHE A 165 10.85 20.96 -6.76
CA PHE A 165 11.84 20.73 -7.82
C PHE A 165 11.26 20.10 -9.09
N SER A 166 10.05 19.53 -9.04
CA SER A 166 9.41 18.90 -10.19
C SER A 166 8.06 19.54 -10.53
N ARG A 167 7.80 20.78 -10.09
CA ARG A 167 6.53 21.49 -10.32
C ARG A 167 6.14 21.52 -11.79
N ASP A 168 7.03 21.97 -12.66
CA ASP A 168 6.73 22.18 -14.07
C ASP A 168 6.46 20.85 -14.78
N ALA A 169 7.19 19.80 -14.40
CA ALA A 169 6.95 18.44 -14.86
C ALA A 169 5.58 17.90 -14.40
N MET A 170 5.17 18.16 -13.15
CA MET A 170 3.83 17.79 -12.68
C MET A 170 2.73 18.53 -13.43
N VAL A 171 2.92 19.82 -13.70
CA VAL A 171 1.97 20.62 -14.49
C VAL A 171 1.86 20.06 -15.91
N ALA A 172 3.00 19.86 -16.58
CA ALA A 172 3.06 19.35 -17.95
C ALA A 172 2.40 17.96 -18.07
N THR A 173 2.66 17.07 -17.10
CA THR A 173 2.07 15.72 -17.08
C THR A 173 0.57 15.74 -16.83
N MET A 174 0.06 16.60 -15.95
CA MET A 174 -1.38 16.77 -15.75
C MET A 174 -2.09 17.28 -17.02
N VAL A 175 -1.49 18.26 -17.70
CA VAL A 175 -2.02 18.82 -18.95
C VAL A 175 -1.99 17.77 -20.07
N ALA A 176 -0.87 17.08 -20.24
CA ALA A 176 -0.73 16.02 -21.24
C ALA A 176 -1.71 14.85 -21.02
N ARG A 177 -1.94 14.45 -19.76
CA ARG A 177 -2.89 13.40 -19.41
C ARG A 177 -4.34 13.79 -19.68
N ALA A 178 -4.71 15.04 -19.41
CA ALA A 178 -6.05 15.50 -19.75
C ALA A 178 -6.25 15.56 -21.27
N ALA A 179 -5.23 16.05 -22.00
CA ALA A 179 -5.26 16.11 -23.46
C ALA A 179 -5.41 14.71 -24.08
N SER A 180 -4.72 13.68 -23.56
CA SER A 180 -4.86 12.30 -24.04
C SER A 180 -6.22 11.68 -23.71
N GLN A 181 -6.94 12.22 -22.73
CA GLN A 181 -8.32 11.86 -22.40
C GLN A 181 -9.37 12.68 -23.17
N GLY A 182 -8.93 13.51 -24.14
CA GLY A 182 -9.81 14.39 -24.91
C GLY A 182 -10.36 15.57 -24.11
N GLN A 183 -9.76 15.88 -22.96
CA GLN A 183 -10.18 16.97 -22.08
C GLN A 183 -9.19 18.14 -22.16
N SER A 184 -9.71 19.37 -22.12
CA SER A 184 -8.87 20.55 -21.93
C SER A 184 -8.61 20.78 -20.45
N PHE A 185 -7.33 20.83 -20.07
CA PHE A 185 -6.91 21.15 -18.71
C PHE A 185 -5.95 22.33 -18.72
N PRO A 186 -6.42 23.52 -18.32
CA PRO A 186 -5.58 24.72 -18.37
C PRO A 186 -4.47 24.64 -17.33
N VAL A 187 -3.32 25.22 -17.69
CA VAL A 187 -2.09 25.24 -16.88
C VAL A 187 -2.34 25.86 -15.51
N GLU A 188 -3.14 26.93 -15.44
CA GLU A 188 -3.47 27.61 -14.20
C GLU A 188 -4.23 26.71 -13.22
N LYS A 189 -5.12 25.83 -13.73
CA LYS A 189 -5.80 24.84 -12.88
C LYS A 189 -4.83 23.79 -12.37
N ALA A 190 -3.87 23.34 -13.19
CA ALA A 190 -2.85 22.39 -12.78
C ALA A 190 -1.96 22.96 -11.66
N GLU A 191 -1.56 24.22 -11.78
CA GLU A 191 -0.77 24.90 -10.77
C GLU A 191 -1.49 25.04 -9.43
N VAL A 192 -2.78 25.43 -9.47
CA VAL A 192 -3.62 25.52 -8.28
C VAL A 192 -3.79 24.14 -7.64
N TYR A 193 -4.04 23.11 -8.46
CA TYR A 193 -4.18 21.74 -7.98
C TYR A 193 -2.92 21.26 -7.24
N ILE A 194 -1.73 21.50 -7.81
CA ILE A 194 -0.45 21.15 -7.17
C ILE A 194 -0.29 21.88 -5.83
N ARG A 195 -0.57 23.18 -5.77
CA ARG A 195 -0.48 23.95 -4.51
C ARG A 195 -1.46 23.42 -3.47
N VAL A 196 -2.70 23.14 -3.87
CA VAL A 196 -3.75 22.62 -3.00
C VAL A 196 -3.43 21.21 -2.51
N SER A 197 -2.80 20.37 -3.35
CA SER A 197 -2.41 19.00 -2.99
C SER A 197 -1.46 18.92 -1.79
N LEU A 198 -0.64 19.96 -1.56
CA LEU A 198 0.25 20.04 -0.41
C LEU A 198 -0.54 20.14 0.90
N TYR A 199 -1.57 20.99 0.93
CA TYR A 199 -2.46 21.09 2.09
C TYR A 199 -3.24 19.79 2.33
N PHE A 200 -3.72 19.15 1.26
CA PHE A 200 -4.35 17.83 1.37
C PHE A 200 -3.40 16.77 1.92
N THR A 201 -2.13 16.80 1.52
CA THR A 201 -1.11 15.85 2.02
C THR A 201 -0.85 16.07 3.51
N VAL A 202 -0.72 17.32 3.95
CA VAL A 202 -0.58 17.67 5.38
C VAL A 202 -1.79 17.19 6.17
N LEU A 203 -3.00 17.46 5.69
CA LEU A 203 -4.23 17.01 6.33
C LEU A 203 -4.31 15.49 6.42
N LEU A 204 -3.97 14.79 5.34
CA LEU A 204 -3.96 13.32 5.30
C LEU A 204 -2.98 12.76 6.33
N VAL A 205 -1.75 13.27 6.39
CA VAL A 205 -0.75 12.84 7.37
C VAL A 205 -1.24 13.10 8.80
N ALA A 206 -1.84 14.26 9.07
CA ALA A 206 -2.41 14.57 10.37
C ALA A 206 -3.52 13.57 10.78
N ILE A 207 -4.42 13.23 9.86
CA ILE A 207 -5.48 12.23 10.10
C ILE A 207 -4.86 10.85 10.36
N MET A 208 -3.88 10.43 9.56
CA MET A 208 -3.20 9.14 9.76
C MET A 208 -2.51 9.06 11.12
N LEU A 209 -1.84 10.14 11.56
CA LEU A 209 -1.21 10.22 12.88
C LEU A 209 -2.25 10.18 14.02
N ALA A 210 -3.38 10.88 13.85
CA ALA A 210 -4.48 10.85 14.81
C ALA A 210 -5.09 9.44 14.92
N LEU A 211 -5.24 8.73 13.80
CA LEU A 211 -5.71 7.34 13.79
C LEU A 211 -4.68 6.38 14.42
N LEU A 212 -3.38 6.61 14.19
CA LEU A 212 -2.31 5.83 14.81
C LEU A 212 -2.33 5.93 16.32
N TYR A 213 -2.73 7.07 16.89
CA TYR A 213 -2.90 7.19 18.35
C TYR A 213 -3.82 6.09 18.90
N PHE A 214 -4.91 5.80 18.18
CA PHE A 214 -5.88 4.76 18.54
C PHE A 214 -5.42 3.34 18.19
N CYS A 215 -4.33 3.17 17.43
CA CYS A 215 -3.78 1.85 17.16
C CYS A 215 -3.17 1.22 18.41
N ARG A 216 -3.25 -0.10 18.47
CA ARG A 216 -2.72 -0.94 19.55
C ARG A 216 -1.60 -1.84 19.03
N GLU A 217 -0.71 -2.19 19.94
CA GLU A 217 0.33 -3.18 19.72
C GLU A 217 0.06 -4.37 20.66
N ARG A 218 0.55 -5.55 20.29
CA ARG A 218 0.58 -6.70 21.19
C ARG A 218 1.40 -6.35 22.43
N PRO A 219 0.98 -6.79 23.63
CA PRO A 219 1.88 -6.72 24.77
C PRO A 219 3.15 -7.49 24.40
N ALA A 220 4.32 -6.86 24.60
CA ALA A 220 5.58 -7.57 24.50
C ALA A 220 5.51 -8.75 25.47
N ALA A 221 5.82 -9.96 25.01
CA ALA A 221 5.89 -11.12 25.89
C ALA A 221 6.76 -10.75 27.09
N GLU A 222 6.21 -10.84 28.29
CA GLU A 222 6.98 -10.66 29.51
C GLU A 222 8.16 -11.62 29.43
N LYS A 223 9.39 -11.09 29.58
CA LYS A 223 10.58 -11.93 29.71
C LYS A 223 10.27 -13.01 30.76
N PRO A 224 10.60 -14.29 30.54
CA PRO A 224 10.57 -15.26 31.62
C PRO A 224 11.43 -14.68 32.74
N LEU A 225 10.88 -14.58 33.94
CA LEU A 225 11.65 -14.30 35.15
C LEU A 225 12.65 -15.45 35.33
N GLU A 226 13.80 -15.36 34.68
CA GLU A 226 15.02 -16.06 35.07
C GLU A 226 15.42 -15.54 36.45
N GLY A 227 14.82 -16.13 37.49
CA GLY A 227 15.05 -15.71 38.87
C GLY A 227 14.29 -16.49 39.94
N ALA A 228 13.57 -17.57 39.58
CA ALA A 228 12.88 -18.41 40.54
C ALA A 228 13.38 -19.87 40.48
N GLN A 229 14.71 -20.05 40.53
CA GLN A 229 15.30 -21.30 41.00
C GLN A 229 16.57 -20.99 41.80
N GLY A 230 16.56 -21.34 43.09
CA GLY A 230 17.76 -21.41 43.92
C GLY A 230 17.52 -21.00 45.37
N GLY A 231 17.17 -21.96 46.22
CA GLY A 231 17.31 -21.78 47.68
C GLY A 231 16.30 -22.51 48.56
N SER A 232 16.08 -23.81 48.36
CA SER A 232 15.70 -24.67 49.49
C SER A 232 16.98 -25.18 50.16
N ALA A 233 17.27 -24.68 51.35
CA ALA A 233 18.15 -25.32 52.32
C ALA A 233 17.33 -25.60 53.58
#